data_AF-A0A076LH19-F1
#
_entry.id   AF-A0A076LH19-F1
#
_cell.length_a   1.000
_cell.length_b   1.000
_cell.length_c   1.000
_cell.angle_alpha   90.00
_cell.angle_beta   90.00
_cell.angle_gamma   90.00
#
_symmetry.space_group_name_H-M   'P 1'
#
loop_
_entity.id
_entity.type
_entity.pdbx_description
1 polymer ?
#
loop_
_entity_poly.entity_id
_entity_poly.type
_entity_poly.pdbx_seq_one_letter_code
_entity_poly.pdbx_strand_id
1 'polypeptide(L)'
;MLDGAQRMTANQILIFSAIAAVNHNLRHDAVAMLSALEYVIPNKKDLAQIECIILFGLNREDEARQRVSAYADDEISQSLLKICQSGSH
;
A
#
# COMPACT_ATOMS: atom_id res chain seq x y z
N MET A 1 2.04 28.78 -22.35
CA MET A 1 2.91 27.73 -21.77
C MET A 1 2.27 27.31 -20.46
N LEU A 2 1.68 26.11 -20.41
CA LEU A 2 1.27 25.49 -19.15
C LEU A 2 2.43 24.59 -18.73
N ASP A 3 3.33 25.13 -17.92
CA ASP A 3 4.44 24.41 -17.33
C ASP A 3 3.94 23.55 -16.14
N GLY A 4 4.44 22.32 -16.05
CA GLY A 4 4.73 21.72 -14.73
C GLY A 4 3.78 20.68 -14.11
N ALA A 5 2.62 20.33 -14.68
CA ALA A 5 1.85 19.20 -14.13
C ALA A 5 2.45 17.86 -14.61
N GLN A 6 3.27 17.22 -13.77
CA GLN A 6 3.75 15.88 -14.04
C GLN A 6 2.54 14.95 -14.22
N ARG A 7 2.35 14.44 -15.44
CA ARG A 7 1.24 13.53 -15.74
C ARG A 7 1.40 12.28 -14.90
N MET A 8 0.34 11.91 -14.19
CA MET A 8 0.31 10.64 -13.46
C MET A 8 0.46 9.48 -14.45
N THR A 9 1.32 8.53 -14.11
CA THR A 9 1.46 7.29 -14.88
C THR A 9 0.29 6.35 -14.57
N ALA A 10 0.02 5.40 -15.46
CA ALA A 10 -0.97 4.35 -15.21
C ALA A 10 -0.68 3.59 -13.90
N ASN A 11 0.60 3.37 -13.60
CA ASN A 11 1.06 2.74 -12.37
C ASN A 11 0.66 3.54 -11.12
N GLN A 12 0.89 4.86 -11.15
CA GLN A 12 0.48 5.74 -10.05
C GLN A 12 -1.03 5.77 -9.88
N ILE A 13 -1.78 5.81 -10.99
CA ILE A 13 -3.26 5.76 -10.95
C ILE A 13 -3.73 4.48 -10.26
N LEU A 14 -3.20 3.31 -10.65
CA LEU A 14 -3.59 2.03 -10.06
C LEU A 14 -3.30 1.96 -8.55
N ILE A 15 -2.14 2.45 -8.11
CA ILE A 15 -1.77 2.48 -6.68
C ILE A 15 -2.76 3.35 -5.90
N PHE A 16 -3.04 4.57 -6.37
CA PHE A 16 -3.98 5.45 -5.70
C PHE A 16 -5.42 4.93 -5.75
N SER A 17 -5.82 4.26 -6.84
CA SER A 17 -7.11 3.58 -6.93
C SER A 17 -7.23 2.47 -5.89
N ALA A 18 -6.18 1.69 -5.64
CA ALA A 18 -6.20 0.64 -4.62
C ALA A 18 -6.36 1.22 -3.21
N ILE A 19 -5.64 2.30 -2.89
CA ILE A 19 -5.76 3.01 -1.60
C ILE A 19 -7.15 3.62 -1.44
N ALA A 20 -7.68 4.26 -2.49
CA ALA A 20 -9.03 4.82 -2.48
C ALA A 20 -10.09 3.72 -2.30
N ALA A 21 -9.95 2.58 -2.99
CA ALA A 21 -10.85 1.45 -2.86
C ALA A 21 -10.94 0.96 -1.40
N VAL A 22 -9.80 0.86 -0.71
CA VAL A 22 -9.76 0.52 0.72
C VAL A 22 -10.48 1.57 1.57
N ASN A 23 -10.16 2.86 1.39
CA ASN A 23 -10.77 3.96 2.16
C ASN A 23 -12.29 4.06 1.98
N HIS A 24 -12.80 3.65 0.82
CA HIS A 24 -14.23 3.62 0.50
C HIS A 24 -14.88 2.25 0.70
N ASN A 25 -14.20 1.30 1.36
CA ASN A 25 -14.68 -0.05 1.67
C ASN A 25 -15.09 -0.88 0.42
N LEU A 26 -14.49 -0.57 -0.74
CA LEU A 26 -14.59 -1.34 -1.98
C LEU A 26 -13.66 -2.55 -1.93
N ARG A 27 -13.97 -3.50 -1.04
CA ARG A 27 -13.05 -4.61 -0.70
C ARG A 27 -12.69 -5.48 -1.90
N HIS A 28 -13.65 -5.76 -2.78
CA HIS A 28 -13.40 -6.59 -3.96
C HIS A 28 -12.38 -5.93 -4.90
N ASP A 29 -12.56 -4.64 -5.19
CA ASP A 29 -11.66 -3.87 -6.05
C ASP A 29 -10.27 -3.72 -5.43
N ALA A 30 -10.21 -3.42 -4.13
CA ALA A 30 -8.95 -3.33 -3.40
C ALA A 30 -8.15 -4.64 -3.44
N VAL A 31 -8.81 -5.80 -3.26
CA VAL A 31 -8.16 -7.12 -3.35
C VAL A 31 -7.69 -7.41 -4.78
N ALA A 32 -8.50 -7.08 -5.79
CA ALA A 32 -8.11 -7.27 -7.18
C ALA A 32 -6.91 -6.39 -7.59
N MET A 33 -6.82 -5.16 -7.07
CA MET A 33 -5.69 -4.28 -7.34
C MET A 33 -4.44 -4.68 -6.55
N LEU A 34 -4.58 -5.19 -5.33
CA LEU A 34 -3.48 -5.67 -4.50
C LEU A 34 -2.64 -6.73 -5.23
N SER A 35 -3.27 -7.69 -5.93
CA SER A 35 -2.55 -8.72 -6.68
C SER A 35 -1.81 -8.18 -7.91
N ALA A 36 -2.16 -6.99 -8.40
CA ALA A 36 -1.49 -6.37 -9.54
C ALA A 36 -0.25 -5.55 -9.14
N LEU A 37 -0.06 -5.21 -7.86
CA LEU A 37 0.96 -4.26 -7.44
C LEU A 37 2.40 -4.73 -7.70
N GLU A 38 2.66 -6.04 -7.66
CA GLU A 38 4.00 -6.59 -7.89
C GLU A 38 4.54 -6.32 -9.30
N TYR A 39 3.63 -6.13 -10.27
CA TYR A 39 3.96 -5.81 -11.66
C TYR A 39 4.14 -4.30 -11.90
N VAL A 40 3.74 -3.49 -10.91
CA VAL A 40 3.56 -2.04 -11.03
C VAL A 40 4.64 -1.30 -10.23
N ILE A 41 5.04 -1.86 -9.10
CA ILE A 41 6.03 -1.31 -8.17
C ILE A 41 7.30 -2.17 -8.22
N PRO A 42 8.36 -1.74 -8.94
CA PRO A 42 9.58 -2.53 -9.08
C PRO A 42 10.41 -2.58 -7.78
N ASN A 43 10.35 -1.51 -6.98
CA ASN A 43 11.06 -1.45 -5.71
C ASN A 43 10.33 -2.33 -4.67
N LYS A 44 11.00 -3.37 -4.18
CA LYS A 44 10.40 -4.35 -3.26
C LYS A 44 10.06 -3.78 -1.89
N LYS A 45 10.78 -2.75 -1.43
CA LYS A 45 10.46 -2.04 -0.19
C LYS A 45 9.19 -1.21 -0.36
N ASP A 46 9.12 -0.40 -1.42
CA ASP A 46 7.95 0.43 -1.71
C ASP A 46 6.71 -0.46 -1.93
N LEU A 47 6.86 -1.59 -2.62
CA LEU A 47 5.81 -2.58 -2.78
C LEU A 47 5.30 -3.08 -1.42
N ALA A 48 6.21 -3.53 -0.55
CA ALA A 48 5.84 -4.02 0.77
C ALA A 48 5.13 -2.98 1.63
N GLN A 49 5.56 -1.72 1.56
CA GLN A 49 4.93 -0.60 2.28
C GLN A 49 3.51 -0.33 1.77
N ILE A 50 3.31 -0.29 0.46
CA ILE A 50 1.98 -0.07 -0.15
C ILE A 50 1.06 -1.26 0.11
N GLU A 51 1.55 -2.49 -0.03
CA GLU A 51 0.79 -3.70 0.31
C GLU A 51 0.37 -3.68 1.78
N CYS A 52 1.24 -3.27 2.70
CA CYS A 52 0.92 -3.14 4.12
C CYS A 52 -0.23 -2.15 4.35
N ILE A 53 -0.20 -0.98 3.73
CA ILE A 53 -1.27 0.04 3.87
C ILE A 53 -2.61 -0.54 3.40
N ILE A 54 -2.63 -1.19 2.24
CA ILE A 54 -3.85 -1.76 1.66
C ILE A 54 -4.37 -2.93 2.50
N LEU A 55 -3.49 -3.85 2.91
CA LEU A 55 -3.84 -4.99 3.75
C LEU A 55 -4.37 -4.55 5.12
N PHE A 56 -3.76 -3.52 5.73
CA PHE A 56 -4.22 -2.96 6.99
C PHE A 56 -5.66 -2.43 6.88
N GLY A 57 -5.95 -1.60 5.87
CA GLY A 57 -7.33 -1.11 5.69
C GLY A 57 -8.33 -2.18 5.22
N LEU A 58 -7.85 -3.33 4.74
CA LEU A 58 -8.67 -4.54 4.53
C LEU A 58 -8.90 -5.36 5.82
N ASN A 59 -8.40 -4.90 6.97
CA ASN A 59 -8.40 -5.61 8.26
C ASN A 59 -7.60 -6.93 8.24
N ARG A 60 -6.51 -6.98 7.45
CA ARG A 60 -5.59 -8.12 7.34
C ARG A 60 -4.25 -7.78 7.99
N GLU A 61 -4.31 -7.38 9.26
CA GLU A 61 -3.18 -6.79 9.99
C GLU A 61 -1.97 -7.74 10.08
N ASP A 62 -2.20 -9.03 10.31
CA ASP A 62 -1.14 -10.03 10.38
C ASP A 62 -0.34 -10.10 9.08
N GLU A 63 -1.03 -10.10 7.95
CA GLU A 63 -0.42 -10.11 6.62
C GLU A 63 0.26 -8.77 6.33
N ALA A 64 -0.36 -7.65 6.72
CA ALA A 64 0.24 -6.32 6.59
C ALA A 64 1.59 -6.25 7.31
N ARG A 65 1.67 -6.73 8.55
CA ARG A 65 2.93 -6.79 9.34
C ARG A 65 3.99 -7.66 8.68
N GLN A 66 3.59 -8.82 8.15
CA GLN A 66 4.52 -9.72 7.47
C GLN A 66 5.16 -9.08 6.22
N ARG A 67 4.44 -8.20 5.51
CA ARG A 67 5.00 -7.51 4.33
C ARG A 67 6.17 -6.60 4.69
N VAL A 68 6.04 -5.81 5.75
CA VAL A 68 7.04 -4.79 6.12
C VAL A 68 8.09 -5.26 7.13
N SER A 69 7.94 -6.45 7.73
CA SER A 69 8.90 -6.96 8.73
C SER A 69 10.31 -7.16 8.20
N ALA A 70 10.45 -7.45 6.89
CA ALA A 70 11.76 -7.59 6.23
C ALA A 70 12.52 -6.27 6.06
N TYR A 71 11.83 -5.12 6.24
CA TYR A 71 12.37 -3.77 6.07
C TYR A 71 12.30 -2.96 7.37
N ALA A 72 12.35 -3.63 8.53
CA ALA A 72 12.17 -2.99 9.83
C ALA A 72 13.31 -2.01 10.21
N ASP A 73 14.36 -1.88 9.42
CA ASP A 73 15.41 -0.87 9.53
C ASP A 73 15.03 0.47 8.86
N ASP A 74 14.03 0.47 7.98
CA ASP A 74 13.51 1.65 7.31
C ASP A 74 12.45 2.38 8.15
N GLU A 75 12.58 3.71 8.25
CA GLU A 75 11.75 4.56 9.11
C GLU A 75 10.24 4.47 8.80
N ILE A 76 9.87 4.43 7.52
CA ILE A 76 8.48 4.31 7.09
C ILE A 76 7.94 2.93 7.47
N SER A 77 8.73 1.89 7.21
CA SER A 77 8.37 0.51 7.52
C SER A 77 8.20 0.30 9.03
N GLN A 78 9.06 0.89 9.86
CA GLN A 78 8.88 0.91 11.32
C GLN A 78 7.59 1.62 11.75
N SER A 79 7.27 2.74 11.11
CA SER A 79 6.04 3.48 11.41
C SER A 79 4.80 2.66 11.05
N LEU A 80 4.80 1.99 9.89
CA LEU A 80 3.73 1.07 9.48
C LEU A 80 3.59 -0.12 10.43
N LEU A 81 4.70 -0.72 10.87
CA LEU A 81 4.68 -1.79 11.87
C LEU A 81 4.01 -1.36 13.18
N LYS A 82 4.32 -0.16 13.68
CA LYS A 82 3.70 0.40 14.90
C LYS A 82 2.20 0.59 14.73
N ILE A 83 1.77 1.13 13.59
CA ILE A 83 0.34 1.31 13.26
C ILE A 83 -0.37 -0.05 13.32
N CYS A 84 0.19 -1.06 12.66
CA CYS A 84 -0.37 -2.41 12.62
C CYS A 84 -0.35 -3.15 13.97
N GLN A 85 0.40 -2.66 14.96
CA GLN A 85 0.41 -3.18 16.34
C GLN A 85 -0.61 -2.46 17.23
N SER A 86 -0.91 -1.18 16.94
CA SER A 86 -1.89 -0.39 17.68
C SER A 86 -3.35 -0.64 17.26
N GLY A 87 -3.58 -1.26 16.10
CA GLY A 87 -4.91 -1.52 15.53
C GLY A 87 -5.67 -2.71 16.14
N SER A 88 -4.99 -3.61 16.86
CA SER A 88 -5.56 -4.88 17.35
C SER A 88 -6.42 -4.75 18.63
N HIS A 89 -7.28 -3.73 18.71
CA HIS A 89 -8.21 -3.50 19.83
C HIS A 89 -9.64 -3.93 19.52
#